data_AF-A0A9D2BSS0-F1
#
_entry.id   AF-A0A9D2BSS0-F1
#
_cell.length_a   1.000
_cell.length_b   1.000
_cell.length_c   1.000
_cell.angle_alpha   90.00
_cell.angle_beta   90.00
_cell.angle_gamma   90.00
#
_symmetry.space_group_name_H-M   'P 1'
#
loop_
_entity.id
_entity.type
_entity.pdbx_description
1 polymer ?
#
loop_
_entity_poly.entity_id
_entity_poly.type
_entity_poly.pdbx_seq_one_letter_code
_entity_poly.pdbx_strand_id
1 'polypeptide(L)'
;MSLFCACGEKDDIKGIIEGQYLKADNGQSLICVNADGENQAYPCVMTAADDSVSFDSLDNGDLIRVTHSGICESYPAKTRVYSIELISRGEVSDIDAELLAGLTELGWLDGED
;
A
#
# COMPACT_ATOMS: atom_id res chain seq x y z
N MET A 1 -24.93 7.85 18.20
CA MET A 1 -24.89 8.54 16.90
C MET A 1 -24.07 7.67 15.97
N SER A 2 -24.70 7.14 14.92
CA SER A 2 -24.08 6.20 13.98
C SER A 2 -22.87 6.85 13.32
N LEU A 3 -21.72 6.20 13.45
CA LEU A 3 -20.54 6.46 12.63
C LEU A 3 -20.92 6.03 11.22
N PHE A 4 -21.37 6.97 10.40
CA PHE A 4 -21.51 6.76 8.98
C PHE A 4 -20.09 6.60 8.44
N CYS A 5 -19.61 5.35 8.36
CA CYS A 5 -18.58 4.98 7.41
C CYS A 5 -19.18 5.17 6.02
N ALA A 6 -19.27 6.43 5.59
CA ALA A 6 -19.50 6.77 4.21
C ALA A 6 -18.16 6.53 3.49
N CYS A 7 -17.84 5.26 3.24
CA CYS A 7 -17.04 4.92 2.07
C CYS A 7 -17.93 5.31 0.88
N GLY A 8 -17.95 6.61 0.58
CA GLY A 8 -18.92 7.21 -0.33
C GLY A 8 -18.86 6.52 -1.68
N GLU A 9 -20.02 6.08 -2.14
CA GLU A 9 -20.33 5.59 -3.48
C GLU A 9 -20.11 6.72 -4.51
N LYS A 10 -18.88 7.19 -4.66
CA LYS A 10 -18.43 7.89 -5.87
C LYS A 10 -17.70 6.86 -6.71
N ASP A 11 -18.51 6.03 -7.37
CA ASP A 11 -18.14 5.29 -8.56
C ASP A 11 -17.26 6.18 -9.47
N ASP A 12 -16.15 5.62 -9.93
CA ASP A 12 -15.25 6.12 -10.98
C ASP A 12 -14.14 7.14 -10.66
N ILE A 13 -13.98 7.68 -9.44
CA ILE A 13 -12.76 8.48 -9.17
C ILE A 13 -11.58 7.54 -8.87
N LYS A 14 -10.81 7.25 -9.92
CA LYS A 14 -9.52 6.56 -9.81
C LYS A 14 -8.46 7.56 -9.36
N GLY A 15 -7.86 7.30 -8.21
CA GLY A 15 -6.68 8.01 -7.72
C GLY A 15 -5.41 7.39 -8.29
N ILE A 16 -4.34 8.17 -8.33
CA ILE A 16 -2.99 7.69 -8.60
C ILE A 16 -2.16 7.99 -7.36
N ILE A 17 -1.47 6.97 -6.85
CA ILE A 17 -0.51 7.11 -5.76
C ILE A 17 0.80 6.45 -6.16
N GLU A 18 1.89 6.97 -5.60
CA GLU A 18 3.25 6.48 -5.77
C GLU A 18 3.81 6.12 -4.41
N GLY A 19 4.59 5.05 -4.36
CA GLY A 19 5.15 4.57 -3.10
C GLY A 19 6.01 3.33 -3.31
N GLN A 20 6.71 2.92 -2.25
CA GLN A 20 7.50 1.69 -2.28
C GLN A 20 6.59 0.49 -2.09
N TYR A 21 6.79 -0.55 -2.89
CA TYR A 21 6.11 -1.82 -2.74
C TYR A 21 6.68 -2.60 -1.55
N LEU A 22 5.80 -3.22 -0.77
CA LEU A 22 6.17 -4.10 0.31
C LEU A 22 5.20 -5.29 0.35
N LYS A 23 5.74 -6.50 0.27
CA LYS A 23 4.98 -7.73 0.47
C LYS A 23 5.01 -8.11 1.95
N ALA A 24 3.85 -8.16 2.57
CA ALA A 24 3.70 -8.67 3.93
C ALA A 24 3.85 -10.20 3.98
N ASP A 25 4.18 -10.70 5.17
CA ASP A 25 4.37 -12.14 5.40
C ASP A 25 3.05 -12.93 5.23
N ASN A 26 1.93 -12.28 5.54
CA ASN A 26 0.58 -12.82 5.31
C ASN A 26 0.21 -12.94 3.80
N GLY A 27 1.13 -12.62 2.89
CA GLY A 27 0.95 -12.69 1.44
C GLY A 27 0.22 -11.49 0.84
N GLN A 28 -0.16 -10.48 1.66
CA GLN A 28 -0.78 -9.26 1.16
C GLN A 28 0.26 -8.30 0.59
N SER A 29 -0.11 -7.60 -0.47
CA SER A 29 0.69 -6.55 -1.07
C SER A 29 0.37 -5.21 -0.43
N LEU A 30 1.38 -4.47 -0.02
CA LEU A 30 1.29 -3.12 0.54
C LEU A 30 2.04 -2.14 -0.34
N ILE A 31 1.58 -0.90 -0.31
CA ILE A 31 2.29 0.27 -0.83
C ILE A 31 2.55 1.22 0.33
N CYS A 32 3.81 1.60 0.49
CA CYS A 32 4.28 2.58 1.46
C CYS A 32 4.31 3.95 0.76
N VAL A 33 3.30 4.77 1.01
CA VAL A 33 3.14 6.07 0.36
C VAL A 33 3.87 7.12 1.17
N ASN A 34 4.87 7.75 0.57
CA ASN A 34 5.56 8.91 1.14
C ASN A 34 4.79 10.16 0.73
N ALA A 35 4.06 10.76 1.67
CA ALA A 35 3.41 12.04 1.42
C ALA A 35 4.44 13.17 1.51
N ASP A 36 4.52 14.00 0.46
CA ASP A 36 5.40 15.17 0.43
C ASP A 36 5.11 16.09 1.63
N GLY A 37 6.08 16.24 2.53
CA GLY A 37 5.97 17.05 3.74
C GLY A 37 5.61 16.30 5.01
N GLU A 38 5.33 14.99 4.93
CA GLU A 38 5.20 14.13 6.11
C GLU A 38 6.45 13.28 6.27
N ASN A 39 6.95 13.22 7.50
CA ASN A 39 8.20 12.51 7.81
C ASN A 39 7.96 11.00 8.05
N GLN A 40 6.79 10.49 7.67
CA GLN A 40 6.37 9.12 7.91
C GLN A 40 5.63 8.59 6.68
N ALA A 41 6.06 7.42 6.21
CA ALA A 41 5.40 6.68 5.16
C ALA A 41 4.12 6.02 5.69
N TYR A 42 3.06 5.99 4.87
CA TYR A 42 1.79 5.37 5.25
C TYR A 42 1.60 4.02 4.54
N PRO A 43 1.32 2.94 5.28
CA PRO A 43 1.09 1.63 4.69
C PRO A 43 -0.36 1.52 4.19
N CYS A 44 -0.53 1.14 2.93
CA CYS A 44 -1.83 0.85 2.34
C CYS A 44 -1.82 -0.54 1.71
N VAL A 45 -2.74 -1.40 2.14
CA VAL A 45 -2.96 -2.73 1.57
C VAL A 45 -3.63 -2.58 0.21
N MET A 46 -2.98 -3.18 -0.79
CA MET A 46 -3.44 -3.24 -2.16
C MET A 46 -4.13 -4.56 -2.42
N THR A 47 -5.35 -4.50 -2.94
CA THR A 47 -6.06 -5.68 -3.46
C THR A 47 -6.30 -5.50 -4.94
N ALA A 48 -5.95 -6.50 -5.76
CA ALA A 48 -6.28 -6.48 -7.18
C ALA A 48 -7.80 -6.34 -7.36
N ALA A 49 -8.23 -5.39 -8.20
CA ALA A 49 -9.65 -5.23 -8.53
C ALA A 49 -10.15 -6.40 -9.38
N ASP A 50 -9.29 -6.93 -10.26
CA ASP A 50 -9.56 -8.01 -11.21
C ASP A 50 -8.26 -8.78 -11.50
N ASP A 51 -8.36 -9.97 -12.13
CA ASP A 51 -7.22 -10.84 -12.47
C ASP A 51 -6.22 -10.24 -13.48
N SER A 52 -6.50 -9.05 -14.02
CA SER A 52 -5.55 -8.34 -14.89
C SER A 52 -4.40 -7.67 -14.12
N VAL A 53 -4.52 -7.55 -12.79
CA VAL A 53 -3.52 -6.92 -11.93
C VAL A 53 -2.73 -7.99 -11.19
N SER A 54 -1.42 -8.04 -11.44
CA SER A 54 -0.50 -8.99 -10.82
C SER A 54 0.61 -8.25 -10.06
N PHE A 55 0.86 -8.67 -8.82
CA PHE A 55 1.94 -8.15 -7.96
C PHE A 55 3.19 -9.06 -7.97
N ASP A 56 3.16 -10.17 -8.72
CA ASP A 56 4.21 -11.19 -8.71
C ASP A 56 5.57 -10.71 -9.24
N SER A 57 5.56 -9.72 -10.13
CA SER A 57 6.77 -9.17 -10.73
C SER A 57 7.43 -8.05 -9.91
N LEU A 58 6.94 -7.79 -8.70
CA LEU A 58 7.40 -6.69 -7.84
C LEU A 58 8.17 -7.24 -6.65
N ASP A 59 9.31 -6.61 -6.37
CA ASP A 59 10.17 -6.91 -5.22
C ASP A 59 10.03 -5.84 -4.13
N ASN A 60 10.31 -6.23 -2.89
CA ASN A 60 10.22 -5.31 -1.74
C ASN A 60 11.20 -4.14 -1.93
N GLY A 61 10.67 -2.92 -1.86
CA GLY A 61 11.41 -1.67 -2.11
C GLY A 61 11.16 -1.05 -3.47
N ASP A 62 10.56 -1.78 -4.41
CA ASP A 62 10.28 -1.25 -5.75
C ASP A 62 9.40 0.00 -5.69
N LEU A 63 9.82 1.06 -6.38
CA LEU A 63 9.00 2.26 -6.53
C LEU A 63 7.93 1.98 -7.59
N ILE A 64 6.69 1.93 -7.15
CA ILE A 64 5.54 1.66 -8.01
C ILE A 64 4.56 2.83 -8.00
N ARG A 65 3.88 3.00 -9.13
CA ARG A 65 2.72 3.86 -9.28
C ARG A 65 1.49 2.99 -9.45
N VAL A 66 0.46 3.22 -8.66
CA VAL A 66 -0.78 2.43 -8.73
C VAL A 66 -1.99 3.31 -8.96
N THR A 67 -2.86 2.83 -9.84
CA THR A 67 -4.19 3.41 -10.06
C THR A 67 -5.18 2.69 -9.18
N HIS A 68 -5.84 3.41 -8.27
CA HIS A 68 -6.66 2.81 -7.22
C HIS A 68 -8.05 3.46 -7.07
N SER A 69 -9.00 2.76 -6.47
CA SER A 69 -10.31 3.33 -6.09
C SER A 69 -10.22 4.13 -4.78
N GLY A 70 -11.36 4.55 -4.20
CA GLY A 70 -11.38 5.13 -2.85
C GLY A 70 -10.55 4.31 -1.83
N ILE A 71 -9.88 5.03 -0.93
CA ILE A 71 -9.09 4.46 0.16
C ILE A 71 -10.01 4.32 1.38
N CYS A 72 -10.05 3.13 1.96
CA CYS A 72 -10.71 2.91 3.23
C CYS A 72 -9.86 3.48 4.37
N GLU A 73 -10.47 4.35 5.18
CA GLU A 73 -9.88 4.92 6.40
C GLU A 73 -9.75 3.84 7.48
N SER A 74 -8.73 2.99 7.36
CA SER A 74 -8.34 1.93 8.28
C SER A 74 -6.83 1.97 8.48
N TYR A 75 -6.30 1.23 9.46
CA TYR A 75 -4.85 1.10 9.63
C TYR A 75 -4.42 -0.38 9.70
N PRO A 76 -3.61 -0.86 8.74
CA PRO A 76 -3.22 -0.18 7.50
C PRO A 76 -4.43 0.21 6.64
N ALA A 77 -4.27 1.26 5.83
CA ALA A 77 -5.30 1.67 4.88
C ALA A 77 -5.54 0.56 3.86
N LYS A 78 -6.69 0.56 3.18
CA LYS A 78 -7.00 -0.48 2.17
C LYS A 78 -7.54 0.15 0.91
N THR A 79 -7.11 -0.34 -0.24
CA THR A 79 -7.56 0.15 -1.53
C THR A 79 -7.63 -0.96 -2.57
N ARG A 80 -8.48 -0.78 -3.59
CA ARG A 80 -8.50 -1.65 -4.77
C ARG A 80 -7.66 -1.05 -5.87
N VAL A 81 -6.79 -1.86 -6.46
CA VAL A 81 -5.87 -1.47 -7.51
C VAL A 81 -6.36 -1.98 -8.86
N TYR A 82 -6.43 -1.09 -9.83
CA TYR A 82 -6.83 -1.39 -11.22
C TYR A 82 -5.64 -1.54 -12.17
N SER A 83 -4.50 -0.93 -11.83
CA SER A 83 -3.27 -1.01 -12.63
C SER A 83 -2.06 -0.67 -11.77
N ILE A 84 -0.93 -1.29 -12.08
CA ILE A 84 0.37 -1.06 -11.43
C ILE A 84 1.40 -0.76 -12.51
N GLU A 85 2.23 0.23 -12.27
CA GLU A 85 3.36 0.60 -13.12
C GLU A 85 4.63 0.63 -12.25
N LEU A 86 5.63 -0.17 -12.62
CA LEU A 86 6.95 -0.14 -11.98
C LEU A 86 7.70 1.08 -12.50
N ILE A 87 8.01 2.02 -11.62
CA ILE A 87 8.74 3.26 -11.96
C ILE A 87 10.24 3.03 -11.86
N SER A 88 10.70 2.43 -10.76
CA SER A 88 12.10 2.09 -10.55
C SER A 88 12.21 0.87 -9.64
N ARG A 89 13.22 0.05 -9.87
CA ARG A 89 13.59 -0.96 -8.88
C ARG A 89 14.23 -0.31 -7.68
N GLY A 90 13.85 -0.76 -6.50
CA GLY A 90 14.38 -0.28 -5.23
C GLY A 90 14.73 -1.44 -4.32
N GLU A 91 15.13 -1.12 -3.10
CA GLU A 91 15.47 -2.10 -2.07
C GLU A 91 14.67 -1.86 -0.81
N VAL A 92 14.53 -2.89 0.04
CA VAL A 92 13.81 -2.77 1.31
C VAL A 92 14.36 -1.63 2.18
N SER A 93 15.65 -1.29 2.02
CA SER A 93 16.31 -0.16 2.69
C SER A 93 15.76 1.21 2.29
N ASP A 94 15.11 1.33 1.11
CA ASP A 94 14.43 2.57 0.68
C ASP A 94 13.11 2.78 1.44
N ILE A 95 12.58 1.72 2.07
CA ILE A 95 11.36 1.81 2.88
C ILE A 95 11.73 2.34 4.26
N ASP A 96 10.90 3.24 4.77
CA ASP A 96 11.10 3.83 6.09
C ASP A 96 11.18 2.76 7.18
N ALA A 97 12.29 2.76 7.94
CA ALA A 97 12.55 1.75 8.96
C ALA A 97 11.56 1.83 10.13
N GLU A 98 11.06 3.02 10.47
CA GLU A 98 10.03 3.19 11.51
C GLU A 98 8.70 2.59 11.04
N LEU A 99 8.38 2.75 9.76
CA LEU A 99 7.21 2.08 9.17
C LEU A 99 7.34 0.55 9.22
N LEU A 100 8.49 -0.01 8.82
CA LEU A 100 8.74 -1.45 8.89
C LEU A 100 8.60 -1.96 10.33
N ALA A 101 9.21 -1.28 11.30
CA ALA A 101 9.09 -1.62 12.72
C ALA A 101 7.63 -1.62 13.18
N GLY A 102 6.85 -0.59 12.84
CA GLY A 102 5.44 -0.52 13.20
C GLY A 102 4.60 -1.65 12.57
N LEU A 103 4.90 -2.03 11.33
CA LEU A 103 4.24 -3.18 10.68
C LEU A 103 4.63 -4.51 11.34
N THR A 104 5.89 -4.68 11.73
CA THR A 104 6.35 -5.86 12.50
C THR A 104 5.66 -5.94 13.86
N GLU A 105 5.57 -4.85 14.61
CA GLU A 105 4.88 -4.82 15.91
C GLU A 105 3.40 -5.18 15.81
N LEU A 106 2.78 -4.87 14.67
CA LEU A 106 1.39 -5.20 14.35
C LEU A 106 1.22 -6.61 13.77
N GLY A 107 2.31 -7.37 13.58
CA GLY A 107 2.30 -8.72 13.03
C GLY A 107 2.02 -8.79 11.53
N TRP A 108 2.28 -7.71 10.79
CA TRP A 108 2.20 -7.70 9.32
C TRP A 108 3.47 -8.22 8.66
N LEU A 109 4.61 -8.01 9.32
CA LEU A 109 5.90 -8.50 8.90
C LEU A 109 6.41 -9.47 9.96
N ASP A 110 7.10 -10.51 9.54
CA ASP A 110 7.85 -11.36 10.46
C ASP A 110 9.06 -10.54 10.94
N GLY A 111 9.09 -10.26 12.25
CA GLY A 111 10.30 -9.73 12.86
C GLY A 111 11.27 -10.88 12.96
N GLU A 112 12.25 -10.96 12.05
CA GLU A 112 13.34 -11.94 12.21
C GLU A 112 13.95 -11.77 13.60
N ASP A 113 13.83 -12.82 14.43
CA ASP A 113 14.43 -12.96 15.76
C ASP A 113 15.94 -13.27 15.68
#